data_AF-A0A0F9V4I4-F1
#
_entry.id   AF-A0A0F9V4I4-F1
#
_cell.length_a   1.000
_cell.length_b   1.000
_cell.length_c   1.000
_cell.angle_alpha   90.00
_cell.angle_beta   90.00
_cell.angle_gamma   90.00
#
_symmetry.space_group_name_H-M   'P 1'
#
loop_
_entity.id
_entity.type
_entity.pdbx_description
1 polymer ?
#
loop_
_entity_poly.entity_id
_entity_poly.type
_entity_poly.pdbx_seq_one_letter_code
_entity_poly.pdbx_strand_id
1 'polypeptide(L)'
;MSDSGLSGKEAMRAAAIRGNETRRVRNRNNYAMNLKFCAHCDRQLAYTKRHNRFCNHSCAASANNLGVTRHSKYIKRPCDLCGEITRNPKFCSTRCCCDYIKKLAKPNITINGCFLTSLAAKRYLLRIYGNTCSVCGLSEWNNKPMSICIDHIDGNYQNHSIANVRLICPNCDAQTDTYKGRNRGNGRHARMERYHKGLSY
;
A
#
# COMPACT_ATOMS: atom_id res chain seq x y z
N MET A 1 81.32 23.21 -12.86
CA MET A 1 80.20 24.17 -12.65
C MET A 1 79.06 23.73 -13.55
N SER A 2 78.23 22.80 -13.09
CA SER A 2 77.10 22.29 -13.86
C SER A 2 75.82 22.89 -13.28
N ASP A 3 75.42 24.02 -13.85
CA ASP A 3 74.16 24.68 -13.54
C ASP A 3 73.03 23.87 -14.23
N SER A 4 72.54 22.86 -13.54
CA SER A 4 71.41 22.06 -13.99
C SER A 4 70.13 22.89 -13.81
N GLY A 5 69.88 23.78 -14.76
CA GLY A 5 68.62 24.53 -14.86
C GLY A 5 67.43 23.56 -14.79
N LEU A 6 66.50 23.84 -13.87
CA LEU A 6 65.29 23.07 -13.67
C LEU A 6 64.59 22.83 -15.02
N SER A 7 64.23 21.58 -15.29
CA SER A 7 63.43 21.23 -16.46
C SER A 7 62.15 22.09 -16.49
N GLY A 8 61.66 22.46 -17.68
CA GLY A 8 60.45 23.30 -17.80
C GLY A 8 59.25 22.77 -16.98
N LYS A 9 59.15 21.44 -16.80
CA LYS A 9 58.15 20.81 -15.94
C LYS A 9 58.34 21.10 -14.44
N GLU A 10 59.59 21.14 -13.98
CA GLU A 10 59.94 21.44 -12.58
C GLU A 10 59.72 22.92 -12.26
N ALA A 11 60.05 23.82 -13.21
CA ALA A 11 59.77 25.25 -13.10
C ALA A 11 58.26 25.52 -13.00
N MET A 12 57.44 24.86 -13.83
CA MET A 12 55.97 24.93 -13.76
C MET A 12 55.43 24.42 -12.42
N ARG A 13 55.95 23.29 -11.92
CA ARG A 13 55.55 22.73 -10.62
C ARG A 13 55.89 23.68 -9.48
N ALA A 14 57.08 24.29 -9.49
CA ALA A 14 57.51 25.26 -8.49
C ALA A 14 56.65 26.54 -8.51
N ALA A 15 56.29 27.03 -9.71
CA ALA A 15 55.37 28.17 -9.86
C ALA A 15 53.97 27.87 -9.30
N ALA A 16 53.44 26.67 -9.56
CA ALA A 16 52.15 26.24 -9.02
C ALA A 16 52.17 26.13 -7.48
N ILE A 17 53.27 25.66 -6.89
CA ILE A 17 53.45 25.60 -5.42
C ILE A 17 53.45 27.02 -4.84
N ARG A 18 54.24 27.94 -5.41
CA ARG A 18 54.28 29.36 -4.96
C ARG A 18 52.92 30.03 -5.07
N GLY A 19 52.21 29.83 -6.18
CA GLY A 19 50.86 30.37 -6.38
C GLY A 19 49.83 29.79 -5.40
N ASN A 20 49.97 28.53 -5.01
CA ASN A 20 49.15 27.94 -3.97
C ASN A 20 49.43 28.52 -2.58
N GLU A 21 50.70 28.78 -2.25
CA GLU A 21 51.09 29.32 -0.96
C GLU A 21 50.64 30.79 -0.80
N THR A 22 50.84 31.63 -1.81
CA THR A 22 50.33 33.01 -1.80
C THR A 22 48.80 33.06 -1.62
N ARG A 23 48.07 32.17 -2.30
CA ARG A 23 46.62 32.01 -2.12
C ARG A 23 46.25 31.58 -0.71
N ARG A 24 47.00 30.66 -0.08
CA ARG A 24 46.77 30.23 1.31
C ARG A 24 46.96 31.37 2.31
N VAL A 25 48.04 32.13 2.16
CA VAL A 25 48.32 33.30 3.01
C VAL A 25 47.20 34.34 2.88
N ARG A 26 46.83 34.70 1.64
CA ARG A 26 45.72 35.62 1.40
C ARG A 26 44.41 35.16 2.04
N ASN A 27 44.08 33.88 1.92
CA ASN A 27 42.85 33.33 2.51
C ASN A 27 42.89 33.35 4.04
N ARG A 28 44.04 33.10 4.68
CA ARG A 28 44.20 33.23 6.14
C ARG A 28 44.06 34.67 6.60
N ASN A 29 44.66 35.62 5.89
CA ASN A 29 44.55 37.05 6.21
C ASN A 29 43.09 37.53 6.09
N ASN A 30 42.41 37.16 4.99
CA ASN A 30 40.99 37.48 4.81
C ASN A 30 40.13 36.90 5.92
N TYR A 31 40.43 35.69 6.39
CA TYR A 31 39.73 35.07 7.51
C TYR A 31 40.01 35.77 8.84
N ALA A 32 41.25 36.15 9.12
CA ALA A 32 41.63 36.86 10.34
C ALA A 32 40.93 38.24 10.43
N MET A 33 40.74 38.91 9.29
CA MET A 33 40.01 40.18 9.21
C MET A 33 38.48 40.00 9.28
N ASN A 34 37.95 38.83 8.91
CA ASN A 34 36.52 38.57 8.83
C ASN A 34 36.18 37.26 9.56
N LEU A 35 36.29 37.30 10.88
CA LEU A 35 35.95 36.16 11.72
C LEU A 35 34.48 35.78 11.51
N LYS A 36 34.25 34.49 11.28
CA LYS A 36 32.91 33.95 11.06
C LYS A 36 32.42 33.22 12.30
N PHE A 37 31.16 33.44 12.65
CA PHE A 37 30.52 32.84 13.83
C PHE A 37 29.42 31.88 13.43
N CYS A 38 29.15 30.90 14.30
CA CYS A 38 28.07 29.94 14.14
C CYS A 38 26.71 30.63 14.29
N ALA A 39 25.83 30.54 13.29
CA ALA A 39 24.51 31.18 13.32
C ALA A 39 23.49 30.55 14.30
N HIS A 40 23.93 29.73 15.26
CA HIS A 40 23.09 29.07 16.26
C HIS A 40 23.60 29.27 17.69
N CYS A 41 24.92 29.21 17.90
CA CYS A 41 25.53 29.28 19.23
C CYS A 41 26.60 30.35 19.37
N ASP A 42 26.75 31.20 18.34
CA ASP A 42 27.66 32.34 18.28
C ASP A 42 29.14 32.04 18.52
N ARG A 43 29.52 30.76 18.55
CA ARG A 43 30.92 30.34 18.64
C ARG A 43 31.65 30.66 17.34
N GLN A 44 32.85 31.23 17.46
CA GLN A 44 33.75 31.44 16.32
C GLN A 44 34.04 30.11 15.61
N LEU A 45 33.93 30.11 14.29
CA LEU A 45 34.25 28.95 13.46
C LEU A 45 35.77 28.74 13.41
N ALA A 46 36.22 27.54 13.09
CA ALA A 46 37.62 27.33 12.74
C ALA A 46 37.86 27.74 11.28
N TYR A 47 39.11 28.07 10.91
CA TYR A 47 39.49 28.36 9.52
C TYR A 47 39.07 27.25 8.54
N THR A 48 39.13 25.99 8.98
CA THR A 48 38.68 24.82 8.20
C THR A 48 37.19 24.85 7.90
N LYS A 49 36.38 25.49 8.74
CA LYS A 49 34.93 25.64 8.63
C LYS A 49 34.50 27.05 8.21
N ARG A 50 35.40 27.89 7.69
CA ARG A 50 35.15 29.29 7.30
C ARG A 50 34.00 29.49 6.29
N HIS A 51 33.67 28.48 5.49
CA HIS A 51 32.55 28.56 4.55
C HIS A 51 31.22 28.10 5.17
N ASN A 52 31.24 27.42 6.31
CA ASN A 52 30.05 26.84 6.93
C ASN A 52 29.21 27.93 7.62
N ARG A 53 27.91 27.70 7.72
CA ARG A 53 26.99 28.54 8.52
C ARG A 53 26.97 28.14 10.00
N PHE A 54 27.29 26.88 10.30
CA PHE A 54 27.22 26.31 11.64
C PHE A 54 28.52 25.60 12.03
N CYS A 55 28.81 25.51 13.33
CA CYS A 55 30.02 24.88 13.84
C CYS A 55 29.99 23.35 13.72
N ASN A 56 28.81 22.73 13.72
CA ASN A 56 28.60 21.29 13.56
C ASN A 56 27.16 20.98 13.10
N HIS A 57 26.92 19.70 12.81
CA HIS A 57 25.60 19.20 12.41
C HIS A 57 24.53 19.44 13.49
N SER A 58 24.89 19.38 14.78
CA SER A 58 23.96 19.64 15.87
C SER A 58 23.43 21.08 15.86
N CYS A 59 24.31 22.08 15.69
CA CYS A 59 23.91 23.48 15.56
C CYS A 59 23.09 23.74 14.30
N ALA A 60 23.43 23.09 13.19
CA ALA A 60 22.62 23.17 11.98
C ALA A 60 21.21 22.60 12.21
N ALA A 61 21.12 21.42 12.84
CA ALA A 61 19.84 20.81 13.18
C ALA A 61 19.03 21.67 14.15
N SER A 62 19.63 22.19 15.22
CA SER A 62 18.90 23.01 16.19
C SER A 62 18.37 24.30 15.59
N ALA A 63 19.18 25.01 14.78
CA ALA A 63 18.72 26.21 14.09
C ALA A 63 17.65 25.91 13.04
N ASN A 64 17.86 24.90 12.18
CA ASN A 64 16.94 24.61 11.08
C ASN A 64 15.62 23.98 11.55
N ASN A 65 15.61 23.32 12.70
CA ASN A 65 14.41 22.68 13.25
C ASN A 65 13.65 23.59 14.24
N LEU A 66 14.15 24.78 14.54
CA LEU A 66 13.48 25.72 15.43
C LEU A 66 12.12 26.11 14.82
N GLY A 67 11.05 25.87 15.58
CA GLY A 67 9.67 26.17 15.13
C GLY A 67 9.05 25.14 14.18
N VAL A 68 9.75 24.05 13.83
CA VAL A 68 9.18 22.99 12.98
C VAL A 68 8.30 22.06 13.82
N THR A 69 6.98 22.10 13.61
CA THR A 69 6.03 21.13 14.17
C THR A 69 6.09 19.82 13.38
N ARG A 70 6.81 18.81 13.90
CA ARG A 70 6.99 17.50 13.22
C ARG A 70 5.77 16.57 13.28
N HIS A 71 4.91 16.78 14.27
CA HIS A 71 3.68 16.00 14.44
C HIS A 71 2.52 16.97 14.56
N SER A 72 1.59 16.92 13.60
CA SER A 72 0.31 17.59 13.79
C SER A 72 -0.39 16.93 14.99
N LYS A 73 -1.13 17.72 15.77
CA LYS A 73 -2.01 17.15 16.79
C LYS A 73 -2.97 16.20 16.07
N TYR A 74 -2.98 14.93 16.46
CA TYR A 74 -3.90 13.96 15.89
C TYR A 74 -5.34 14.41 16.16
N ILE A 75 -6.17 14.44 15.12
CA ILE A 75 -7.58 14.80 15.27
C ILE A 75 -8.31 13.56 15.79
N LYS A 76 -8.87 13.67 16.99
CA LYS A 76 -9.74 12.62 17.54
C LYS A 76 -11.08 12.64 16.81
N ARG A 77 -11.53 11.49 16.31
CA ARG A 77 -12.80 11.32 15.59
C ARG A 77 -13.55 10.10 16.13
N PRO A 78 -14.89 10.09 16.11
CA PRO A 78 -15.65 8.89 16.45
C PRO A 78 -15.43 7.81 15.39
N CYS A 79 -15.38 6.55 15.83
CA CYS A 79 -15.33 5.40 14.93
C CYS A 79 -16.66 5.24 14.17
N ASP A 80 -16.60 5.09 12.85
CA ASP A 80 -17.79 4.94 11.99
C ASP A 80 -18.65 3.70 12.33
N LEU A 81 -18.09 2.69 13.01
CA LEU A 81 -18.85 1.51 13.43
C LEU A 81 -19.38 1.59 14.87
N CYS A 82 -18.51 1.89 15.84
CA CYS A 82 -18.81 1.74 17.26
C CYS A 82 -18.92 3.08 18.01
N GLY A 83 -18.67 4.21 17.34
CA GLY A 83 -18.76 5.54 17.94
C GLY A 83 -17.57 5.93 18.84
N GLU A 84 -16.80 4.97 19.33
CA GLU A 84 -15.64 5.22 20.20
C GLU A 84 -14.64 6.21 19.60
N ILE A 85 -14.18 7.14 20.44
CA ILE A 85 -13.23 8.18 20.04
C ILE A 85 -11.87 7.55 19.74
N THR A 86 -11.39 7.72 18.51
CA THR A 86 -10.13 7.17 18.04
C THR A 86 -9.22 8.24 17.42
N ARG A 87 -7.91 7.97 17.41
CA ARG A 87 -6.91 8.75 16.66
C ARG A 87 -6.87 8.38 15.18
N ASN A 88 -7.46 7.25 14.83
CA ASN A 88 -7.51 6.76 13.46
C ASN A 88 -8.56 7.57 12.66
N PRO A 89 -8.38 7.76 11.35
CA PRO A 89 -9.29 8.59 10.56
C PRO A 89 -10.75 8.12 10.49
N LYS A 90 -10.99 6.80 10.62
CA LYS A 90 -12.30 6.18 10.32
C LYS A 90 -12.73 5.08 11.29
N PHE A 91 -11.83 4.17 11.64
CA PHE A 91 -12.16 3.02 12.50
C PHE A 91 -11.16 2.87 13.66
N CYS A 92 -11.68 2.53 14.84
CA CYS A 92 -10.84 2.32 16.03
C CYS A 92 -9.95 1.07 15.92
N SER A 93 -10.30 0.10 15.07
CA SER A 93 -9.56 -1.15 14.89
C SER A 93 -9.82 -1.77 13.51
N THR A 94 -8.93 -2.68 13.10
CA THR A 94 -9.13 -3.54 11.91
C THR A 94 -10.45 -4.30 12.01
N ARG A 95 -10.80 -4.78 13.21
CA ARG A 95 -12.09 -5.45 13.46
C ARG A 95 -13.27 -4.55 13.09
N CYS A 96 -13.29 -3.31 13.58
CA CYS A 96 -14.36 -2.37 13.26
C CYS A 96 -14.43 -2.03 11.77
N CYS A 97 -13.28 -1.92 11.11
CA CYS A 97 -13.24 -1.76 9.65
C CYS A 97 -13.89 -2.96 8.93
N CYS A 98 -13.47 -4.18 9.27
CA CYS A 98 -14.03 -5.40 8.67
C CYS A 98 -15.53 -5.54 8.93
N ASP A 99 -15.99 -5.28 10.14
CA ASP A 99 -17.39 -5.43 10.51
C ASP A 99 -18.27 -4.34 9.87
N TYR A 100 -17.75 -3.12 9.74
CA TYR A 100 -18.41 -2.06 8.97
C TYR A 100 -18.54 -2.43 7.49
N ILE A 101 -17.47 -2.95 6.87
CA ILE A 101 -17.51 -3.43 5.49
C ILE A 101 -18.53 -4.57 5.33
N LYS A 102 -18.62 -5.51 6.28
CA LYS A 102 -19.64 -6.57 6.26
C LYS A 102 -21.06 -6.02 6.35
N LYS A 103 -21.29 -4.98 7.17
CA LYS A 103 -22.60 -4.29 7.26
C LYS A 103 -22.97 -3.59 5.95
N LEU A 104 -22.00 -2.97 5.27
CA LEU A 104 -22.22 -2.30 3.98
C LEU A 104 -22.32 -3.27 2.80
N ALA A 105 -21.64 -4.41 2.87
CA ALA A 105 -21.68 -5.42 1.84
C ALA A 105 -23.10 -6.00 1.77
N LYS A 106 -23.82 -5.73 0.66
CA LYS A 106 -25.05 -6.45 0.33
C LYS A 106 -24.73 -7.95 0.36
N PRO A 107 -25.32 -8.72 1.28
CA PRO A 107 -24.83 -10.06 1.56
C PRO A 107 -25.22 -11.06 0.48
N ASN A 108 -24.32 -12.01 0.21
CA ASN A 108 -24.35 -12.89 -0.95
C ASN A 108 -24.73 -14.36 -0.62
N ILE A 109 -25.48 -14.61 0.46
CA ILE A 109 -26.12 -15.89 0.89
C ILE A 109 -26.54 -15.74 2.37
N THR A 110 -27.79 -16.08 2.74
CA THR A 110 -28.25 -16.13 4.14
C THR A 110 -28.38 -17.59 4.56
N ILE A 111 -27.58 -18.01 5.53
CA ILE A 111 -27.59 -19.35 6.12
C ILE A 111 -27.70 -19.18 7.63
N ASN A 112 -28.77 -19.72 8.25
CA ASN A 112 -29.05 -19.60 9.68
C ASN A 112 -28.99 -18.13 10.18
N GLY A 113 -29.52 -17.19 9.39
CA GLY A 113 -29.47 -15.75 9.72
C GLY A 113 -28.11 -15.08 9.56
N CYS A 114 -27.06 -15.81 9.17
CA CYS A 114 -25.73 -15.27 8.88
C CYS A 114 -25.53 -15.03 7.39
N PHE A 115 -24.89 -13.90 7.07
CA PHE A 115 -24.61 -13.46 5.72
C PHE A 115 -23.24 -13.95 5.21
N LEU A 116 -23.19 -14.60 4.04
CA LEU A 116 -22.00 -15.26 3.49
C LEU A 116 -21.68 -14.82 2.04
N THR A 117 -20.42 -14.98 1.62
CA THR A 117 -20.05 -14.89 0.19
C THR A 117 -20.32 -16.23 -0.50
N SER A 118 -20.41 -16.27 -1.85
CA SER A 118 -20.63 -17.53 -2.58
C SER A 118 -19.58 -18.61 -2.26
N LEU A 119 -18.32 -18.22 -1.99
CA LEU A 119 -17.29 -19.16 -1.55
C LEU A 119 -17.51 -19.67 -0.12
N ALA A 120 -17.87 -18.77 0.81
CA ALA A 120 -18.14 -19.14 2.19
C ALA A 120 -19.39 -20.01 2.32
N ALA A 121 -20.43 -19.70 1.55
CA ALA A 121 -21.64 -20.50 1.43
C ALA A 121 -21.36 -21.88 0.85
N LYS A 122 -20.60 -21.97 -0.24
CA LYS A 122 -20.17 -23.26 -0.80
C LYS A 122 -19.44 -24.11 0.23
N ARG A 123 -18.48 -23.53 0.97
CA ARG A 123 -17.75 -24.22 2.05
C ARG A 123 -18.68 -24.70 3.17
N TYR A 124 -19.63 -23.85 3.57
CA TYR A 124 -20.63 -24.21 4.58
C TYR A 124 -21.50 -25.38 4.12
N LEU A 125 -22.04 -25.32 2.90
CA LEU A 125 -22.89 -26.38 2.35
C LEU A 125 -22.12 -27.69 2.20
N LEU A 126 -20.87 -27.64 1.74
CA LEU A 126 -20.00 -28.83 1.65
C LEU A 126 -19.74 -29.46 3.01
N ARG A 127 -19.68 -28.66 4.09
CA ARG A 127 -19.50 -29.16 5.46
C ARG A 127 -20.74 -29.89 5.98
N ILE A 128 -21.94 -29.45 5.59
CA ILE A 128 -23.20 -30.04 6.08
C ILE A 128 -23.66 -31.21 5.22
N TYR A 129 -23.61 -31.06 3.90
CA TYR A 129 -24.17 -32.01 2.95
C TYR A 129 -23.10 -32.92 2.30
N GLY A 130 -21.82 -32.68 2.57
CA GLY A 130 -20.72 -33.39 1.92
C GLY A 130 -20.49 -32.94 0.48
N ASN A 131 -19.54 -33.61 -0.19
CA ASN A 131 -19.19 -33.34 -1.59
C ASN A 131 -20.07 -34.14 -2.57
N THR A 132 -21.39 -34.05 -2.41
CA THR A 132 -22.37 -34.84 -3.18
C THR A 132 -23.29 -33.93 -3.99
N CYS A 133 -23.54 -34.29 -5.25
CA CYS A 133 -24.49 -33.58 -6.09
C CYS A 133 -25.93 -33.78 -5.60
N SER A 134 -26.66 -32.70 -5.32
CA SER A 134 -28.06 -32.73 -4.88
C SER A 134 -29.04 -33.20 -5.97
N VAL A 135 -28.60 -33.32 -7.23
CA VAL A 135 -29.45 -33.77 -8.35
C VAL A 135 -29.19 -35.24 -8.68
N CYS A 136 -27.95 -35.63 -8.95
CA CYS A 136 -27.62 -37.00 -9.36
C CYS A 136 -27.04 -37.90 -8.25
N GLY A 137 -26.79 -37.35 -7.05
CA GLY A 137 -26.27 -38.13 -5.92
C GLY A 137 -24.81 -38.57 -6.03
N LEU A 138 -24.12 -38.28 -7.14
CA LEU A 138 -22.70 -38.62 -7.30
C LEU A 138 -21.81 -37.69 -6.47
N SER A 139 -20.71 -38.24 -5.94
CA SER A 139 -19.66 -37.49 -5.21
C SER A 139 -18.28 -37.60 -5.87
N GLU A 140 -18.12 -38.53 -6.81
CA GLU A 140 -16.87 -38.83 -7.49
C GLU A 140 -17.09 -38.96 -9.00
N TRP A 141 -16.05 -38.64 -9.76
CA TRP A 141 -15.99 -38.84 -11.21
C TRP A 141 -14.58 -39.25 -11.59
N ASN A 142 -14.44 -40.33 -12.37
CA ASN A 142 -13.14 -40.89 -12.76
C ASN A 142 -12.20 -41.14 -11.57
N ASN A 143 -12.72 -41.78 -10.51
CA ASN A 143 -12.02 -42.07 -9.26
C ASN A 143 -11.37 -40.83 -8.58
N LYS A 144 -11.93 -39.65 -8.82
CA LYS A 144 -11.50 -38.39 -8.21
C LYS A 144 -12.70 -37.67 -7.60
N PRO A 145 -12.50 -36.90 -6.52
CA PRO A 145 -13.56 -36.07 -5.97
C PRO A 145 -14.17 -35.18 -7.04
N MET A 146 -15.48 -35.26 -7.20
CA MET A 146 -16.17 -34.50 -8.22
C MET A 146 -16.17 -33.02 -7.85
N SER A 147 -15.92 -32.15 -8.84
CA SER A 147 -16.11 -30.72 -8.64
C SER A 147 -17.60 -30.43 -8.41
N ILE A 148 -17.91 -29.66 -7.39
CA ILE A 148 -19.27 -29.23 -7.08
C ILE A 148 -19.38 -27.72 -7.34
N CYS A 149 -20.44 -27.29 -7.99
CA CYS A 149 -20.85 -25.91 -8.21
C CYS A 149 -21.96 -25.53 -7.24
N ILE A 150 -22.07 -24.23 -6.95
CA ILE A 150 -23.21 -23.66 -6.23
C ILE A 150 -24.23 -23.19 -7.27
N ASP A 151 -25.46 -23.65 -7.14
CA ASP A 151 -26.56 -23.33 -8.07
C ASP A 151 -27.69 -22.64 -7.32
N HIS A 152 -28.31 -21.65 -7.98
CA HIS A 152 -29.50 -20.97 -7.49
C HIS A 152 -30.69 -21.55 -8.24
N ILE A 153 -31.62 -22.18 -7.52
CA ILE A 153 -32.73 -22.94 -8.10
C ILE A 153 -33.59 -22.05 -9.01
N ASP A 154 -33.82 -20.80 -8.64
CA ASP A 154 -34.56 -19.81 -9.43
C ASP A 154 -33.71 -19.08 -10.51
N GLY A 155 -32.42 -19.36 -10.60
CA GLY A 155 -31.48 -18.66 -11.49
C GLY A 155 -31.16 -17.21 -11.09
N ASN A 156 -31.78 -16.67 -10.04
CA ASN A 156 -31.51 -15.31 -9.59
C ASN A 156 -30.28 -15.29 -8.68
N TYR A 157 -29.18 -14.74 -9.19
CA TYR A 157 -27.93 -14.63 -8.44
C TYR A 157 -28.03 -13.76 -7.18
N GLN A 158 -29.12 -13.01 -6.99
CA GLN A 158 -29.37 -12.21 -5.79
C GLN A 158 -30.21 -12.95 -4.75
N ASN A 159 -30.92 -14.02 -5.14
CA ASN A 159 -31.74 -14.80 -4.22
C ASN A 159 -30.89 -15.81 -3.45
N HIS A 160 -30.48 -15.35 -2.30
CA HIS A 160 -29.44 -15.93 -1.47
C HIS A 160 -29.98 -16.80 -0.32
N SER A 161 -31.28 -17.13 -0.35
CA SER A 161 -31.91 -18.01 0.64
C SER A 161 -31.28 -19.40 0.62
N ILE A 162 -31.02 -19.99 1.79
CA ILE A 162 -30.52 -21.38 1.88
C ILE A 162 -31.43 -22.37 1.13
N ALA A 163 -32.74 -22.14 1.13
CA ALA A 163 -33.71 -22.96 0.41
C ALA A 163 -33.62 -22.81 -1.12
N ASN A 164 -33.06 -21.70 -1.61
CA ASN A 164 -32.87 -21.42 -3.03
C ASN A 164 -31.49 -21.88 -3.55
N VAL A 165 -30.59 -22.34 -2.68
CA VAL A 165 -29.21 -22.66 -3.05
C VAL A 165 -28.94 -24.15 -2.86
N ARG A 166 -28.36 -24.78 -3.89
CA ARG A 166 -28.00 -26.21 -3.86
C ARG A 166 -26.59 -26.46 -4.40
N LEU A 167 -26.06 -27.63 -4.07
CA LEU A 167 -24.76 -28.11 -4.54
C LEU A 167 -24.96 -29.10 -5.69
N ILE A 168 -24.47 -28.80 -6.89
CA ILE A 168 -24.64 -29.67 -8.05
C ILE A 168 -23.33 -29.87 -8.80
N CYS A 169 -23.16 -30.99 -9.50
CA CYS A 169 -21.98 -31.22 -10.34
C CYS A 169 -22.07 -30.45 -11.67
N PRO A 170 -20.94 -30.21 -12.37
CA PRO A 170 -20.91 -29.53 -13.67
C PRO A 170 -21.84 -30.15 -14.72
N ASN A 171 -22.04 -31.46 -14.69
CA ASN A 171 -22.89 -32.15 -15.65
C ASN A 171 -24.37 -31.87 -15.39
N CYS A 172 -24.80 -31.81 -14.12
CA CYS A 172 -26.16 -31.41 -13.76
C CYS A 172 -26.37 -29.91 -13.94
N ASP A 173 -25.37 -29.08 -13.60
CA ASP A 173 -25.38 -27.63 -13.82
C ASP A 173 -25.61 -27.30 -15.30
N ALA A 174 -24.89 -28.00 -16.19
CA ALA A 174 -25.03 -27.84 -17.64
C ALA A 174 -26.44 -28.16 -18.16
N GLN A 175 -27.24 -28.93 -17.43
CA GLN A 175 -28.61 -29.31 -17.81
C GLN A 175 -29.66 -28.29 -17.34
N THR A 176 -29.36 -27.48 -16.31
CA THR A 176 -30.31 -26.48 -15.77
C THR A 176 -30.79 -25.46 -16.81
N ASP A 177 -32.06 -25.06 -16.77
CA ASP A 177 -32.61 -24.04 -17.68
C ASP A 177 -31.92 -22.67 -17.57
N THR A 178 -31.19 -22.46 -16.47
CA THR A 178 -30.46 -21.24 -16.13
C THR A 178 -28.95 -21.38 -16.40
N TYR A 179 -28.51 -22.40 -17.13
CA TYR A 179 -27.09 -22.59 -17.42
C TYR A 179 -26.55 -21.48 -18.35
N LYS A 180 -25.55 -20.73 -17.86
CA LYS A 180 -24.81 -19.71 -18.61
C LYS A 180 -25.73 -18.72 -19.35
N GLY A 181 -25.63 -18.67 -20.68
CA GLY A 181 -26.40 -17.74 -21.52
C GLY A 181 -27.89 -18.05 -21.61
N ARG A 182 -28.35 -19.19 -21.07
CA ARG A 182 -29.78 -19.50 -20.96
C ARG A 182 -30.47 -18.66 -19.89
N ASN A 183 -29.74 -18.20 -18.87
CA ASN A 183 -30.27 -17.34 -17.80
C ASN A 183 -30.43 -15.87 -18.22
N ARG A 184 -31.28 -15.64 -19.22
CA ARG A 184 -31.55 -14.30 -19.77
C ARG A 184 -32.36 -13.49 -18.76
N GLY A 185 -31.99 -12.22 -18.57
CA GLY A 185 -32.68 -11.30 -17.65
C GLY A 185 -32.25 -11.40 -16.19
N ASN A 186 -31.78 -12.56 -15.72
CA ASN A 186 -31.36 -12.76 -14.32
C ASN A 186 -29.82 -12.78 -14.14
N GLY A 187 -29.08 -12.32 -15.16
CA GLY A 187 -27.63 -12.21 -15.11
C GLY A 187 -27.13 -11.04 -14.25
N ARG A 188 -25.82 -10.99 -14.01
CA ARG A 188 -25.18 -9.91 -13.25
C ARG A 188 -25.16 -8.61 -14.09
N HIS A 189 -26.07 -7.68 -13.81
CA HIS A 189 -26.21 -6.41 -14.55
C HIS A 189 -24.89 -5.66 -14.75
N ALA A 190 -24.08 -5.54 -13.69
CA ALA A 190 -22.77 -4.87 -13.75
C ALA A 190 -21.80 -5.50 -14.78
N ARG A 191 -21.90 -6.82 -15.03
CA ARG A 191 -21.08 -7.51 -16.03
C ARG A 191 -21.58 -7.20 -17.44
N MET A 192 -22.90 -7.16 -17.64
CA MET A 192 -23.49 -6.77 -18.93
C MET A 192 -23.10 -5.33 -19.27
N GLU A 193 -23.25 -4.40 -18.32
CA GLU A 193 -22.90 -2.99 -18.51
C GLU A 193 -21.42 -2.81 -18.90
N ARG A 194 -20.51 -3.54 -18.26
CA ARG A 194 -19.09 -3.56 -18.65
C ARG A 194 -18.86 -4.00 -20.10
N TYR A 195 -19.53 -5.07 -20.53
CA TYR A 195 -19.39 -5.57 -21.90
C TYR A 195 -19.99 -4.61 -22.93
N HIS A 196 -21.12 -3.96 -22.61
CA HIS A 196 -21.66 -2.89 -23.43
C HIS A 196 -20.69 -1.70 -23.57
N LYS A 197 -19.87 -1.44 -22.55
CA LYS A 197 -18.80 -0.41 -22.58
C LYS A 197 -17.53 -0.87 -23.31
N GLY A 198 -17.50 -2.06 -23.92
CA GLY A 198 -16.32 -2.59 -24.61
C GLY A 198 -15.17 -3.00 -23.68
N LEU A 199 -15.41 -3.06 -22.37
CA LEU A 199 -14.39 -3.41 -21.39
C LEU A 199 -14.35 -4.94 -21.19
N SER A 200 -13.51 -5.62 -21.98
CA SER A 200 -13.06 -6.98 -21.66
C SER A 200 -12.08 -6.97 -20.47
N TYR A 201 -11.60 -8.14 -20.03
CA TYR A 201 -10.73 -8.26 -18.85
C TYR A 201 -9.54 -7.30 -18.89
#